data_AF-A0A377WE34-F1
#
_entry.id   AF-A0A377WE34-F1
#
_cell.length_a   1.000
_cell.length_b   1.000
_cell.length_c   1.000
_cell.angle_alpha   90.00
_cell.angle_beta   90.00
_cell.angle_gamma   90.00
#
_symmetry.space_group_name_H-M   'P 1'
#
loop_
_entity.id
_entity.type
_entity.pdbx_description
1 polymer ?
#
loop_
_entity_poly.entity_id
_entity_poly.type
_entity_poly.pdbx_seq_one_letter_code
_entity_poly.pdbx_strand_id
1 'polypeptide(L)' 'MAPYNHDVVMVPRGYHPVAAIAGYDSYYLNVMAGPDRKWLFTWEDDHAWINTPEYPRHD' A
#
# COMPACT_ATOMS: atom_id res chain seq x y z
N MET A 1 -10.83 -5.43 -5.54
CA MET A 1 -11.55 -6.11 -4.44
C MET A 1 -12.02 -5.03 -3.48
N ALA A 2 -13.21 -5.17 -2.88
CA ALA A 2 -13.71 -4.26 -1.85
C ALA A 2 -13.73 -5.01 -0.51
N PRO A 3 -12.67 -4.91 0.32
CA PRO A 3 -12.65 -5.54 1.63
C PRO A 3 -13.56 -4.80 2.62
N TYR A 4 -14.22 -5.55 3.50
CA TYR A 4 -15.04 -5.05 4.60
C TYR A 4 -14.34 -5.28 5.95
N ASN A 5 -15.03 -4.93 7.04
CA ASN A 5 -14.49 -5.06 8.38
C ASN A 5 -14.07 -6.52 8.69
N HIS A 6 -12.84 -6.70 9.17
CA HIS A 6 -12.18 -7.98 9.46
C HIS A 6 -11.91 -8.91 8.27
N ASP A 7 -12.09 -8.44 7.02
CA ASP A 7 -11.65 -9.21 5.85
C ASP A 7 -10.12 -9.26 5.72
N VAL A 8 -9.63 -10.29 5.03
CA VAL A 8 -8.21 -10.46 4.72
C VAL A 8 -8.00 -10.40 3.21
N VAL A 9 -7.02 -9.59 2.78
CA VAL A 9 -6.58 -9.53 1.37
C VAL A 9 -5.20 -10.17 1.26
N MET A 10 -5.07 -11.15 0.37
CA MET A 10 -3.79 -11.82 0.09
C MET A 10 -3.09 -11.17 -1.10
N VAL A 11 -1.80 -10.86 -0.94
CA VAL A 11 -0.95 -10.30 -2.00
C VAL A 11 0.17 -11.29 -2.34
N PRO A 12 -0.03 -12.22 -3.28
CA PRO A 12 0.99 -13.21 -3.64
C PRO A 12 2.13 -12.60 -4.48
N ARG A 13 1.87 -11.51 -5.20
CA ARG A 13 2.82 -10.73 -6.02
C ARG A 13 2.17 -9.44 -6.55
N GLY A 14 2.99 -8.50 -6.99
CA GLY A 14 2.55 -7.27 -7.67
C GLY A 14 2.24 -6.08 -6.75
N TYR A 15 1.88 -4.95 -7.35
CA TYR A 15 1.48 -3.74 -6.64
C TYR A 15 0.12 -3.91 -5.95
N HIS A 16 -0.06 -3.26 -4.79
CA HIS A 16 -1.21 -3.45 -3.92
C HIS A 16 -1.57 -2.16 -3.15
N PRO A 17 -1.95 -1.07 -3.87
CA PRO A 17 -2.40 0.17 -3.24
C PRO A 17 -3.73 -0.01 -2.52
N VAL A 18 -3.98 0.79 -1.48
CA VAL A 18 -5.25 0.84 -0.74
C VAL A 18 -5.84 2.23 -0.88
N ALA A 19 -7.12 2.30 -1.27
CA ALA A 19 -7.89 3.53 -1.32
C ALA A 19 -9.04 3.46 -0.31
N ALA A 20 -9.02 4.32 0.71
CA ALA A 20 -10.12 4.47 1.64
C ALA A 20 -11.27 5.26 1.00
N ILE A 21 -12.50 4.98 1.43
CA ILE A 21 -13.70 5.68 0.95
C ILE A 21 -14.08 6.77 1.95
N ALA A 22 -14.43 7.95 1.44
CA ALA A 22 -14.84 9.10 2.27
C ALA A 22 -15.96 8.70 3.25
N GLY A 23 -15.80 9.09 4.52
CA GLY A 23 -16.71 8.75 5.60
C GLY A 23 -16.38 7.45 6.35
N TYR A 24 -15.35 6.70 5.92
CA TYR A 24 -14.89 5.48 6.59
C TYR A 24 -13.40 5.56 6.92
N ASP A 25 -13.09 5.55 8.22
CA ASP A 25 -11.72 5.37 8.68
C ASP A 25 -11.27 3.93 8.43
N SER A 26 -10.08 3.78 7.85
CA SER A 26 -9.53 2.48 7.46
C SER A 26 -8.35 2.10 8.36
N TYR A 27 -8.38 0.88 8.91
CA TYR A 27 -7.29 0.28 9.68
C TYR A 27 -6.97 -1.10 9.13
N TYR A 28 -5.68 -1.40 8.95
CA TYR A 28 -5.21 -2.71 8.51
C TYR A 28 -3.94 -3.14 9.27
N LEU A 29 -3.83 -4.44 9.51
CA LEU A 29 -2.65 -5.08 10.08
C LEU A 29 -1.94 -5.89 8.98
N ASN A 30 -0.67 -5.58 8.73
CA ASN A 30 0.15 -6.30 7.75
C ASN A 30 1.02 -7.36 8.42
N VAL A 31 1.18 -8.49 7.74
CA VAL A 31 2.16 -9.52 8.05
C VAL A 31 2.90 -9.88 6.77
N MET A 32 4.23 -9.85 6.82
CA MET A 32 5.10 -10.32 5.73
C MET A 32 6.16 -11.26 6.30
N ALA A 33 6.48 -12.30 5.55
CA ALA A 33 7.57 -13.22 5.85
C ALA A 33 8.24 -13.65 4.54
N GLY A 34 9.51 -14.04 4.65
CA GLY A 34 10.32 -14.50 3.54
C GLY A 34 11.62 -15.12 4.07
N PRO A 35 12.43 -15.73 3.19
CA PRO A 35 13.71 -16.34 3.58
C PRO A 35 14.67 -15.32 4.21
N ASP A 36 14.62 -14.06 3.76
CA ASP A 36 15.36 -12.94 4.31
C ASP A 36 14.42 -11.98 5.05
N ARG A 37 14.74 -11.65 6.30
CA ARG A 37 14.00 -10.65 7.08
C ARG A 37 14.42 -9.23 6.71
N LYS A 38 14.12 -8.81 5.47
CA LYS A 38 14.38 -7.46 4.94
C LYS A 38 13.13 -6.96 4.20
N TRP A 39 12.82 -5.68 4.37
CA TRP A 39 11.75 -5.03 3.62
C TRP A 39 12.36 -4.25 2.46
N LEU A 40 12.39 -4.88 1.29
CA LEU A 40 12.92 -4.33 0.05
C LEU A 40 11.78 -4.31 -0.96
N PHE A 41 11.38 -3.12 -1.40
CA PHE A 41 10.30 -2.92 -2.36
C PHE A 41 10.80 -2.08 -3.54
N THR A 42 10.07 -2.17 -4.66
CA THR A 42 10.33 -1.39 -5.86
C THR A 42 9.06 -0.60 -6.17
N TRP A 43 9.21 0.69 -6.47
CA TRP A 43 8.07 1.50 -6.91
C TRP A 43 7.64 1.12 -8.33
N GLU A 44 6.41 1.46 -8.68
CA GLU A 44 5.95 1.41 -10.07
C GLU A 44 6.46 2.65 -10.81
N ASP A 45 7.09 2.47 -11.97
CA ASP A 45 7.73 3.55 -12.72
C ASP A 45 6.75 4.68 -13.06
N ASP A 46 5.54 4.34 -13.49
CA ASP A 46 4.49 5.29 -13.87
C ASP A 46 3.99 6.17 -12.71
N HIS A 47 4.24 5.76 -11.46
CA HIS A 47 3.79 6.47 -10.25
C HIS A 47 4.96 6.92 -9.35
N ALA A 48 6.21 6.64 -9.74
CA ALA A 48 7.39 6.96 -8.92
C ALA A 48 7.54 8.46 -8.63
N TRP A 49 7.01 9.32 -9.53
CA TRP A 49 6.99 10.77 -9.41
C TRP A 49 6.29 11.28 -8.13
N ILE A 50 5.40 10.49 -7.51
CA ILE A 50 4.73 10.87 -6.25
C ILE A 50 5.73 11.05 -5.10
N ASN A 51 6.87 10.37 -5.16
CA ASN A 51 7.89 10.44 -4.12
C ASN A 51 8.87 11.61 -4.30
N THR A 52 8.82 12.32 -5.42
CA THR A 52 9.81 13.35 -5.74
C THR A 52 9.47 14.68 -5.04
N PRO A 53 10.41 15.64 -4.98
CA PRO A 53 10.16 16.95 -4.37
C PRO A 53 9.08 17.78 -5.11
N GLU A 54 8.80 17.48 -6.37
CA GLU A 54 7.83 18.20 -7.19
C GLU A 54 6.37 17.84 -6.86
N TYR A 55 6.13 16.73 -6.17
CA TYR A 55 4.79 16.34 -5.74
C TYR A 55 4.26 17.32 -4.67
N PRO A 56 3.08 17.93 -4.85
CA PRO A 56 2.52 18.85 -3.85
C PRO A 56 2.36 18.18 -2.49
N ARG A 57 3.12 18.65 -1.51
CA ARG A 57 2.95 18.26 -0.11
C ARG A 57 2.25 19.43 0.59
N HIS A 58 1.10 19.15 1.19
CA HIS A 58 0.47 20.08 2.12
C HIS A 58 1.20 19.90 3.45
N ASP A 59 2.13 20.80 3.72
CA ASP A 59 2.79 20.98 5.02
C ASP A 59 1.83 21.50 6.10
#